data_AF-A0A4Y9XRY8-F1
#
_entry.id   AF-A0A4Y9XRY8-F1
#
_cell.length_a   1.000
_cell.length_b   1.000
_cell.length_c   1.000
_cell.angle_alpha   90.00
_cell.angle_beta   90.00
_cell.angle_gamma   90.00
#
_symmetry.space_group_name_H-M   'P 1'
#
loop_
_entity.id
_entity.type
_entity.pdbx_description
1 polymer ?
#
loop_
_entity_poly.entity_id
_entity_poly.type
_entity_poly.pdbx_seq_one_letter_code
_entity_poly.pdbx_strand_id
1 'polypeptide(L)'
;MRLPHLRASLPTYHSEPATNTTTDHGALIDGVLIVLGFIRSSLRRALIQQDFEPVQAVDEGSDIAGRRGLGTEAPEDVSAGEFLEYVARGPCEVREKIRNDTFRTLATDRGFKERVREDMLVRLLDAFVWRNHDRQESHHLGFTYVQGMNVLAAPFLYTMPSELEAFFCFAKFIEESCPLYVQPTLEGVHRGLKLLDRCLKIVDPDLFAHLRSKNLSAEIYAFPSILTLCACTPPLDQVLQLWDFLLAFGVHLNVLCVIAQLLLMREEVMTSSRYDLRFNPRLTRSC
;
A
#
# COMPACT_ATOMS: atom_id res chain seq x y z
N MET A 1 25.35 -21.52 43.57
CA MET A 1 24.53 -20.38 43.13
C MET A 1 24.15 -20.60 41.66
N ARG A 2 23.01 -21.27 41.44
CA ARG A 2 22.40 -21.50 40.11
C ARG A 2 20.91 -21.20 40.27
N LEU A 3 20.40 -20.30 39.44
CA LEU A 3 18.99 -19.88 39.42
C LEU A 3 18.11 -21.00 38.82
N PRO A 4 16.88 -21.20 39.34
CA PRO A 4 15.95 -22.21 38.83
C PRO A 4 15.06 -21.70 37.69
N HIS A 5 14.56 -22.68 36.94
CA HIS A 5 13.67 -22.60 35.79
C HIS A 5 12.35 -21.87 36.06
N LEU A 6 11.99 -20.93 35.18
CA LEU A 6 10.60 -20.45 35.03
C LEU A 6 10.07 -20.94 33.67
N ARG A 7 9.29 -22.03 33.69
CA ARG A 7 8.39 -22.42 32.59
C ARG A 7 7.19 -21.48 32.63
N ALA A 8 6.98 -20.69 31.58
CA ALA A 8 5.71 -20.00 31.36
C ALA A 8 4.73 -20.98 30.71
N SER A 9 3.62 -21.25 31.41
CA SER A 9 2.52 -22.10 30.98
C SER A 9 1.68 -21.40 29.90
N LEU A 10 1.47 -22.07 28.76
CA LEU A 10 0.46 -21.67 27.77
C LEU A 10 -0.94 -22.06 28.27
N PRO A 11 -2.00 -21.26 28.06
CA PRO A 11 -3.35 -21.65 28.41
C PRO A 11 -3.86 -22.74 27.45
N THR A 12 -4.37 -23.83 28.01
CA THR A 12 -5.12 -24.87 27.30
C THR A 12 -6.52 -24.36 26.97
N TYR A 13 -6.86 -24.27 25.69
CA TYR A 13 -8.22 -23.96 25.22
C TYR A 13 -9.06 -25.25 25.25
N HIS A 14 -10.07 -25.29 26.12
CA HIS A 14 -11.11 -26.32 26.09
C HIS A 14 -12.05 -26.05 24.90
N SER A 15 -12.25 -27.07 24.08
CA SER A 15 -13.20 -27.10 22.98
C SER A 15 -14.61 -27.41 23.48
N GLU A 16 -15.54 -26.47 23.36
CA GLU A 16 -16.99 -26.71 23.40
C GLU A 16 -17.63 -26.51 22.01
N PRO A 17 -18.75 -27.19 21.70
CA PRO A 17 -19.11 -27.53 20.34
C PRO A 17 -19.79 -26.38 19.59
N ALA A 18 -19.46 -26.29 18.30
CA ALA A 18 -19.93 -25.29 17.36
C ALA A 18 -21.46 -25.36 17.15
N THR A 19 -22.14 -24.24 17.41
CA THR A 19 -23.47 -23.96 16.86
C THR A 19 -23.32 -23.25 15.50
N ASN A 20 -23.91 -23.88 14.48
CA ASN A 20 -23.95 -23.43 13.08
C ASN A 20 -24.47 -21.99 12.93
N THR A 21 -23.59 -21.07 12.52
CA THR A 21 -23.92 -19.92 11.66
C THR A 21 -22.66 -19.49 10.91
N THR A 22 -22.39 -20.13 9.77
CA THR A 22 -21.23 -19.84 8.92
C THR A 22 -21.51 -18.57 8.10
N THR A 23 -20.92 -17.45 8.50
CA THR A 23 -20.83 -16.24 7.67
C THR A 23 -19.59 -16.32 6.77
N ASP A 24 -19.83 -16.07 5.49
CA ASP A 24 -18.98 -16.26 4.31
C ASP A 24 -17.79 -15.27 4.20
N HIS A 25 -17.06 -15.07 5.30
CA HIS A 25 -15.87 -14.21 5.35
C HIS A 25 -14.55 -14.98 5.42
N GLY A 26 -14.58 -16.30 5.67
CA GLY A 26 -13.40 -17.17 5.71
C GLY A 26 -12.91 -17.67 4.35
N ALA A 27 -13.79 -17.73 3.34
CA ALA A 27 -13.46 -18.28 2.02
C ALA A 27 -12.52 -17.39 1.20
N LEU A 28 -12.51 -16.08 1.46
CA LEU A 28 -11.63 -15.11 0.79
C LEU A 28 -10.14 -15.38 1.09
N ILE A 29 -9.88 -15.96 2.26
CA ILE A 29 -8.55 -16.13 2.82
C ILE A 29 -8.00 -17.51 2.47
N ASP A 30 -8.78 -18.59 2.48
CA ASP A 30 -8.25 -19.90 2.11
C ASP A 30 -7.80 -19.97 0.63
N GLY A 31 -8.48 -19.27 -0.29
CA GLY A 31 -8.07 -19.20 -1.70
C GLY A 31 -6.78 -18.40 -1.93
N VAL A 32 -6.59 -17.29 -1.23
CA VAL A 32 -5.41 -16.43 -1.33
C VAL A 32 -4.24 -16.97 -0.48
N LEU A 33 -4.52 -17.62 0.65
CA LEU A 33 -3.54 -18.29 1.50
C LEU A 33 -3.03 -19.61 0.92
N ILE A 34 -3.74 -20.29 0.01
CA ILE A 34 -3.16 -21.44 -0.70
C ILE A 34 -2.02 -21.00 -1.62
N VAL A 35 -2.11 -19.79 -2.20
CA VAL A 35 -1.04 -19.21 -3.04
C VAL A 35 0.03 -18.51 -2.18
N LEU A 36 -0.34 -17.86 -1.07
CA LEU A 36 0.59 -17.18 -0.15
C LEU A 36 1.19 -18.09 0.94
N GLY A 37 0.64 -19.28 1.16
CA GLY A 37 1.10 -20.25 2.17
C GLY A 37 2.47 -20.83 1.85
N PHE A 38 2.85 -20.85 0.56
CA PHE A 38 4.19 -21.23 0.12
C PHE A 38 5.25 -20.17 0.46
N ILE A 39 4.83 -18.92 0.64
CA ILE A 39 5.71 -17.75 0.83
C ILE A 39 6.03 -17.52 2.32
N ARG A 40 5.14 -17.95 3.23
CA ARG A 40 5.21 -17.68 4.68
C ARG A 40 6.40 -18.34 5.39
N SER A 41 6.96 -19.43 4.87
CA SER A 41 8.14 -20.11 5.44
C SER A 41 9.49 -19.54 4.95
N SER A 42 9.45 -18.81 3.83
CA SER A 42 10.66 -18.27 3.16
C SER A 42 10.94 -16.81 3.55
N LEU A 43 9.91 -15.98 3.73
CA LEU A 43 10.11 -14.54 4.01
C LEU A 43 10.51 -14.18 5.43
N ARG A 44 10.19 -15.00 6.44
CA ARG A 44 10.69 -14.76 7.82
C ARG A 44 12.20 -14.98 7.94
N ARG A 45 12.81 -15.68 6.97
CA ARG A 45 14.26 -15.87 6.86
C ARG A 45 14.91 -14.84 5.93
N ALA A 46 14.23 -14.44 4.85
CA ALA A 46 14.78 -13.53 3.85
C ALA A 46 14.83 -12.04 4.28
N LEU A 47 14.02 -11.60 5.25
CA LEU A 47 14.03 -10.19 5.68
C LEU A 47 15.06 -9.86 6.78
N ILE A 48 15.79 -10.86 7.30
CA ILE A 48 16.84 -10.68 8.33
C ILE A 48 18.26 -10.90 7.74
N GLN A 49 18.38 -11.47 6.54
CA GLN A 49 19.66 -11.69 5.87
C GLN A 49 19.58 -11.18 4.43
N GLN A 50 20.60 -10.44 4.03
CA GLN A 50 20.69 -9.53 2.89
C GLN A 50 20.52 -10.15 1.48
N ASP A 51 20.54 -9.23 0.50
CA ASP A 51 20.87 -9.35 -0.93
C ASP A 51 19.72 -9.55 -1.93
N PHE A 52 19.13 -8.41 -2.34
CA PHE A 52 18.50 -8.29 -3.65
C PHE A 52 19.54 -7.79 -4.66
N GLU A 53 20.00 -8.66 -5.55
CA GLU A 53 20.68 -8.25 -6.79
C GLU A 53 19.66 -7.54 -7.71
N PRO A 54 19.97 -6.36 -8.26
CA PRO A 54 19.06 -5.66 -9.15
C PRO A 54 18.92 -6.42 -10.48
N VAL A 55 17.69 -6.46 -11.00
CA VAL A 55 17.41 -6.94 -12.36
C VAL A 55 18.21 -6.07 -13.34
N GLN A 56 19.17 -6.67 -14.03
CA GLN A 56 19.99 -5.98 -15.03
C GLN A 56 19.10 -5.32 -16.09
N ALA A 57 19.19 -4.00 -16.18
CA ALA A 57 18.67 -3.24 -17.29
C ALA A 57 19.45 -3.60 -18.56
N VAL A 58 18.72 -3.72 -19.66
CA VAL A 58 19.24 -4.06 -20.98
C VAL A 58 20.24 -3.00 -21.43
N ASP A 59 21.40 -3.49 -21.87
CA ASP A 59 22.60 -2.79 -22.33
C ASP A 59 22.32 -1.89 -23.56
N GLU A 60 22.44 -0.57 -23.40
CA GLU A 60 22.83 0.34 -24.48
C GLU A 60 23.96 1.23 -23.94
N GLY A 61 25.19 0.92 -24.37
CA GLY A 61 26.40 1.51 -23.86
C GLY A 61 26.61 2.97 -24.25
N SER A 62 27.21 3.72 -23.33
CA SER A 62 28.32 4.62 -23.64
C SER A 62 29.13 4.90 -22.37
N ASP A 63 30.35 4.40 -22.44
CA ASP A 63 31.52 4.58 -21.61
C ASP A 63 31.72 6.00 -21.05
N ILE A 64 31.67 6.16 -19.72
CA ILE A 64 32.49 7.15 -19.00
C ILE A 64 32.80 6.66 -17.59
N ALA A 65 33.93 5.95 -17.49
CA ALA A 65 34.56 5.59 -16.24
C ALA A 65 34.96 6.84 -15.43
N GLY A 66 34.39 6.98 -14.23
CA GLY A 66 34.81 7.94 -13.22
C GLY A 66 34.79 7.28 -11.84
N ARG A 67 35.92 6.67 -11.45
CA ARG A 67 36.18 6.11 -10.12
C ARG A 67 35.63 7.00 -9.00
N ARG A 68 34.75 6.45 -8.16
CA ARG A 68 34.64 6.82 -6.74
C ARG A 68 34.50 5.53 -5.93
N GLY A 69 35.35 5.41 -4.91
CA GLY A 69 35.63 4.16 -4.21
C GLY A 69 34.43 3.57 -3.49
N LEU A 70 34.42 2.24 -3.40
CA LEU A 70 33.55 1.48 -2.50
C LEU A 70 33.82 1.89 -1.05
N GLY A 71 33.00 2.79 -0.54
CA GLY A 71 32.72 2.91 0.87
C GLY A 71 31.56 1.97 1.20
N THR A 72 31.78 1.05 2.14
CA THR A 72 30.72 0.38 2.88
C THR A 72 29.94 1.45 3.67
N GLU A 73 28.91 2.03 3.07
CA GLU A 73 27.99 2.92 3.79
C GLU A 73 27.02 2.05 4.58
N ALA A 74 27.10 2.18 5.90
CA ALA A 74 26.05 1.77 6.82
C ALA A 74 24.71 2.41 6.39
N PRO A 75 23.54 1.83 6.73
CA PRO A 75 22.25 2.47 6.46
C PRO A 75 22.29 3.92 6.97
N GLU A 76 21.98 4.88 6.09
CA GLU A 76 21.91 6.31 6.43
C GLU A 76 21.17 6.48 7.75
N ASP A 77 21.88 7.01 8.75
CA ASP A 77 21.32 7.29 10.07
C ASP A 77 20.17 8.28 9.86
N VAL A 78 18.94 7.85 10.19
CA VAL A 78 17.73 8.65 9.99
C VAL A 78 17.85 9.91 10.85
N SER A 79 18.23 11.03 10.23
CA SER A 79 18.45 12.28 10.98
C SER A 79 17.11 12.84 11.46
N ALA A 80 16.83 12.67 12.75
CA ALA A 80 15.70 13.31 13.42
C ALA A 80 15.65 14.83 13.15
N GLY A 81 16.80 15.46 12.93
CA GLY A 81 16.91 16.89 12.62
C GLY A 81 16.20 17.29 11.33
N GLU A 82 16.26 16.47 10.27
CA GLU A 82 15.67 16.80 8.97
C GLU A 82 14.13 16.87 9.06
N PHE A 83 13.50 15.84 9.63
CA PHE A 83 12.05 15.84 9.82
C PHE A 83 11.58 16.98 10.72
N LEU A 84 12.30 17.25 11.83
CA LEU A 84 11.96 18.36 12.73
C LEU A 84 12.09 19.73 12.06
N GLU A 85 13.08 19.90 11.18
CA GLU A 85 13.22 21.13 10.39
C GLU A 85 11.99 21.34 9.50
N TYR A 86 11.53 20.31 8.79
CA TYR A 86 10.33 20.40 7.97
C TYR A 86 9.07 20.68 8.78
N VAL A 87 8.92 20.06 9.95
CA VAL A 87 7.80 20.36 10.86
C VAL A 87 7.87 21.80 11.37
N ALA A 88 9.06 22.32 11.67
CA ALA A 88 9.26 23.68 12.16
C ALA A 88 8.91 24.76 11.13
N ARG A 89 8.96 24.46 9.82
CA ARG A 89 8.50 25.35 8.75
C ARG A 89 6.99 25.62 8.79
N GLY A 90 6.23 24.74 9.44
CA GLY A 90 4.79 24.89 9.62
C GLY A 90 3.98 24.47 8.38
N PRO A 91 2.75 25.00 8.21
CA PRO A 91 1.85 24.59 7.14
C PRO A 91 2.40 24.83 5.73
N CYS A 92 2.33 23.82 4.86
CA CYS A 92 2.65 23.99 3.44
C CYS A 92 1.51 24.68 2.66
N GLU A 93 1.79 25.11 1.43
CA GLU A 93 0.85 25.81 0.55
C GLU A 93 -0.44 25.01 0.25
N VAL A 94 -0.37 23.68 0.30
CA VAL A 94 -1.50 22.77 0.04
C VAL A 94 -2.15 22.22 1.31
N ARG A 95 -1.85 22.81 2.48
CA ARG A 95 -2.37 22.39 3.79
C ARG A 95 -3.87 22.19 3.83
N GLU A 96 -4.65 23.06 3.19
CA GLU A 96 -6.11 22.97 3.21
C GLU A 96 -6.60 21.70 2.48
N LYS A 97 -5.98 21.35 1.35
CA LYS A 97 -6.26 20.10 0.63
C LYS A 97 -5.93 18.88 1.48
N ILE A 98 -4.76 18.90 2.12
CA ILE A 98 -4.35 17.86 3.06
C ILE A 98 -5.41 17.66 4.13
N ARG A 99 -5.85 18.74 4.79
CA ARG A 99 -6.86 18.65 5.88
C ARG A 99 -8.21 18.10 5.42
N ASN A 100 -8.66 18.50 4.23
CA ASN A 100 -9.91 17.99 3.65
C ASN A 100 -9.88 16.48 3.43
N ASP A 101 -8.70 15.91 3.18
CA ASP A 101 -8.50 14.48 2.98
C ASP A 101 -8.20 13.74 4.30
N THR A 102 -7.40 14.31 5.21
CA THR A 102 -7.04 13.67 6.48
C THR A 102 -8.23 13.49 7.41
N PHE A 103 -9.17 14.45 7.45
CA PHE A 103 -10.37 14.37 8.29
C PHE A 103 -11.18 13.08 8.04
N ARG A 104 -11.32 12.70 6.77
CA ARG A 104 -12.08 11.53 6.33
C ARG A 104 -11.25 10.24 6.21
N THR A 105 -9.93 10.30 6.45
CA THR A 105 -9.02 9.14 6.29
C THR A 105 -9.34 8.07 7.31
N LEU A 106 -9.69 6.87 6.83
CA LEU A 106 -10.03 5.69 7.65
C LEU A 106 -10.98 6.05 8.81
N ALA A 107 -11.94 6.94 8.55
CA ALA A 107 -12.75 7.56 9.60
C ALA A 107 -13.60 6.56 10.41
N THR A 108 -13.90 5.39 9.82
CA THR A 108 -14.70 4.33 10.43
C THR A 108 -13.87 3.27 11.16
N ASP A 109 -12.54 3.28 11.03
CA ASP A 109 -11.68 2.29 11.67
C ASP A 109 -11.25 2.77 13.07
N ARG A 110 -11.77 2.09 14.11
CA ARG A 110 -11.52 2.47 15.51
C ARG A 110 -10.06 2.23 15.91
N GLY A 111 -9.48 1.10 15.51
CA GLY A 111 -8.10 0.77 15.83
C GLY A 111 -7.13 1.78 15.23
N PHE A 112 -7.41 2.24 14.01
CA PHE A 112 -6.67 3.32 13.37
C PHE A 112 -6.79 4.63 14.16
N LYS A 113 -8.00 5.08 14.49
CA LYS A 113 -8.22 6.34 15.21
C LYS A 113 -7.62 6.36 16.61
N GLU A 114 -7.48 5.21 17.27
CA GLU A 114 -6.81 5.09 18.57
C GLU A 114 -5.29 5.33 18.48
N ARG A 115 -4.67 5.01 17.34
CA ARG A 115 -3.22 5.11 17.15
C ARG A 115 -2.79 6.33 16.34
N VAL A 116 -3.57 6.71 15.34
CA VAL A 116 -3.22 7.74 14.36
C VAL A 116 -4.21 8.89 14.48
N ARG A 117 -3.71 10.00 15.04
CA ARG A 117 -4.46 11.25 15.12
C ARG A 117 -4.37 12.00 13.80
N GLU A 118 -5.40 12.80 13.48
CA GLU A 118 -5.44 13.59 12.24
C GLU A 118 -4.21 14.52 12.12
N ASP A 119 -3.76 15.12 13.22
CA ASP A 119 -2.62 16.02 13.23
C ASP A 119 -1.29 15.33 12.89
N MET A 120 -1.19 14.01 13.11
CA MET A 120 -0.02 13.22 12.70
C MET A 120 0.03 13.06 11.18
N LEU A 121 -1.11 12.75 10.55
CA LEU A 121 -1.23 12.70 9.09
C LEU A 121 -0.91 14.06 8.46
N VAL A 122 -1.48 15.13 9.01
CA VAL A 122 -1.24 16.49 8.53
C VAL A 122 0.25 16.83 8.60
N ARG A 123 0.89 16.65 9.77
CA ARG A 123 2.33 16.94 9.95
C ARG A 123 3.21 16.15 8.99
N LEU A 124 2.98 14.84 8.87
CA LEU A 124 3.76 13.98 7.98
C LEU A 124 3.64 14.44 6.52
N LEU A 125 2.42 14.73 6.06
CA LEU A 125 2.18 15.16 4.69
C LEU A 125 2.73 16.57 4.40
N ASP A 126 2.62 17.52 5.33
CA ASP A 126 3.27 18.83 5.18
C ASP A 126 4.78 18.69 5.08
N ALA A 127 5.38 17.90 5.99
CA ALA A 127 6.82 17.67 5.98
C ALA A 127 7.27 17.04 4.67
N PHE A 128 6.47 16.13 4.11
CA PHE A 128 6.76 15.50 2.82
C PHE A 128 6.67 16.49 1.65
N VAL A 129 5.71 17.42 1.70
CA VAL A 129 5.64 18.52 0.71
C VAL A 129 6.88 19.42 0.80
N TRP A 130 7.32 19.79 2.01
CA TRP A 130 8.54 20.58 2.19
C TRP A 130 9.80 19.86 1.70
N ARG A 131 9.94 18.57 2.02
CA ARG A 131 11.04 17.74 1.51
C ARG A 131 11.09 17.74 -0.01
N ASN A 132 9.95 17.58 -0.65
CA ASN A 132 9.88 17.58 -2.10
C ASN A 132 10.15 18.95 -2.72
N HIS A 133 9.75 20.04 -2.05
CA HIS A 133 10.08 21.40 -2.48
C HIS A 133 11.61 21.59 -2.52
N ASP A 134 12.31 21.21 -1.45
CA ASP A 134 13.78 21.32 -1.39
C ASP A 134 14.48 20.43 -2.44
N ARG A 135 13.94 19.23 -2.70
CA ARG A 135 14.51 18.30 -3.71
C ARG A 135 14.23 18.75 -5.15
N GLN A 136 13.13 19.45 -5.42
CA GLN A 136 12.80 19.96 -6.76
C GLN A 136 13.79 21.01 -7.28
N GLU A 137 14.48 21.73 -6.39
CA GLU A 137 15.58 22.62 -6.77
C GLU A 137 16.76 21.84 -7.39
N SER A 138 16.84 20.52 -7.15
CA SER A 138 17.95 19.65 -7.60
C SER A 138 17.55 18.60 -8.66
N HIS A 139 16.29 18.15 -8.70
CA HIS A 139 15.82 17.10 -9.61
C HIS A 139 14.41 17.39 -10.16
N HIS A 140 14.20 17.23 -11.48
CA HIS A 140 12.97 17.60 -12.22
C HIS A 140 11.71 16.77 -11.92
N LEU A 141 11.64 16.00 -10.83
CA LEU A 141 10.43 15.28 -10.45
C LEU A 141 9.51 16.22 -9.67
N GLY A 142 8.54 16.83 -10.36
CA GLY A 142 7.53 17.72 -9.79
C GLY A 142 6.52 16.96 -8.92
N PHE A 143 6.89 16.65 -7.68
CA PHE A 143 5.98 16.08 -6.69
C PHE A 143 5.11 17.18 -6.08
N THR A 144 3.79 17.03 -6.17
CA THR A 144 2.81 17.83 -5.42
C THR A 144 1.94 16.90 -4.61
N TYR A 145 1.33 17.40 -3.54
CA TYR A 145 0.28 16.65 -2.86
C TYR A 145 -0.86 16.29 -3.83
N VAL A 146 -1.20 15.00 -3.88
CA VAL A 146 -2.35 14.45 -4.61
C VAL A 146 -3.31 13.79 -3.62
N GLN A 147 -4.61 13.97 -3.84
CA GLN A 147 -5.65 13.23 -3.14
C GLN A 147 -5.38 11.71 -3.19
N GLY A 148 -5.41 11.05 -2.04
CA GLY A 148 -5.05 9.64 -1.88
C GLY A 148 -3.72 9.42 -1.17
N MET A 149 -2.82 10.41 -1.15
CA MET A 149 -1.55 10.32 -0.40
C MET A 149 -1.77 10.19 1.11
N ASN A 150 -2.82 10.79 1.64
CA ASN A 150 -3.26 10.60 3.03
C ASN A 150 -3.56 9.13 3.36
N VAL A 151 -4.13 8.40 2.40
CA VAL A 151 -4.42 6.98 2.55
C VAL A 151 -3.14 6.17 2.44
N LEU A 152 -2.23 6.50 1.51
CA LEU A 152 -0.93 5.84 1.39
C LEU A 152 -0.03 6.06 2.62
N ALA A 153 -0.14 7.21 3.29
CA ALA A 153 0.61 7.51 4.52
C ALA A 153 0.07 6.76 5.75
N ALA A 154 -1.22 6.40 5.74
CA ALA A 154 -1.89 5.83 6.90
C ALA A 154 -1.29 4.49 7.40
N PRO A 155 -0.95 3.50 6.55
CA PRO A 155 -0.30 2.28 6.99
C PRO A 155 1.04 2.51 7.71
N PHE A 156 1.84 3.49 7.27
CA PHE A 156 3.12 3.82 7.91
C PHE A 156 2.91 4.42 9.30
N LEU A 157 2.02 5.39 9.45
CA LEU A 157 1.70 5.98 10.76
C LEU A 157 1.06 4.97 11.72
N TYR A 158 0.32 4.01 11.20
CA TYR A 158 -0.32 2.99 12.03
C TYR A 158 0.66 1.95 12.56
N THR A 159 1.68 1.58 11.77
CA THR A 159 2.59 0.47 12.05
C THR A 159 3.91 0.90 12.67
N MET A 160 4.43 2.08 12.31
CA MET A 160 5.73 2.52 12.78
C MET A 160 5.69 2.95 14.25
N PRO A 161 6.78 2.73 15.02
CA PRO A 161 6.85 3.09 16.43
C PRO A 161 6.72 4.60 16.70
N SER A 162 7.07 5.43 15.73
CA SER A 162 7.09 6.89 15.86
C SER A 162 6.78 7.59 14.53
N GLU A 163 6.34 8.84 14.62
CA GLU A 163 6.04 9.70 13.45
C GLU A 163 7.28 9.94 12.57
N LEU A 164 8.47 9.94 13.17
CA LEU A 164 9.75 10.11 12.48
C LEU A 164 9.99 8.94 11.51
N GLU A 165 9.97 7.70 12.03
CA GLU A 165 10.13 6.50 11.22
C GLU A 165 9.02 6.40 10.17
N ALA A 166 7.78 6.75 10.52
CA ALA A 166 6.68 6.79 9.56
C ALA A 166 6.95 7.74 8.40
N PHE A 167 7.46 8.94 8.67
CA PHE A 167 7.81 9.93 7.66
C PHE A 167 8.87 9.40 6.69
N PHE A 168 9.99 8.87 7.19
CA PHE A 168 11.08 8.39 6.33
C PHE A 168 10.69 7.14 5.54
N CYS A 169 9.97 6.20 6.16
CA CYS A 169 9.44 5.03 5.45
C CYS A 169 8.46 5.44 4.35
N PHE A 170 7.55 6.38 4.63
CA PHE A 170 6.62 6.91 3.63
C PHE A 170 7.35 7.64 2.50
N ALA A 171 8.29 8.53 2.84
CA ALA A 171 9.07 9.29 1.85
C ALA A 171 9.82 8.35 0.92
N LYS A 172 10.56 7.39 1.47
CA LYS A 172 11.27 6.36 0.70
C LYS A 172 10.32 5.55 -0.18
N PHE A 173 9.19 5.13 0.35
CA PHE A 173 8.18 4.38 -0.39
C PHE A 173 7.67 5.16 -1.62
N ILE A 174 7.33 6.43 -1.44
CA ILE A 174 6.88 7.28 -2.54
C ILE A 174 8.02 7.55 -3.54
N GLU A 175 9.21 7.90 -3.06
CA GLU A 175 10.35 8.30 -3.89
C GLU A 175 10.91 7.13 -4.71
N GLU A 176 10.94 5.91 -4.14
CA GLU A 176 11.61 4.75 -4.76
C GLU A 176 10.62 3.71 -5.30
N SER A 177 9.54 3.40 -4.57
CA SER A 177 8.65 2.28 -4.92
C SER A 177 7.51 2.68 -5.86
N CYS A 178 6.97 3.90 -5.73
CA CYS A 178 5.83 4.35 -6.54
C CYS A 178 5.86 5.84 -6.95
N PRO A 179 6.99 6.38 -7.46
CA PRO A 179 7.12 7.82 -7.76
C PRO A 179 6.09 8.34 -8.76
N LEU A 180 5.64 7.50 -9.70
CA LEU A 180 4.64 7.88 -10.70
C LEU A 180 3.20 7.89 -10.18
N TYR A 181 2.95 7.43 -8.95
CA TYR A 181 1.60 7.37 -8.37
C TYR A 181 1.15 8.70 -7.75
N VAL A 182 2.10 9.58 -7.42
CA VAL A 182 1.85 10.84 -6.71
C VAL A 182 2.20 12.08 -7.55
N GLN A 183 2.43 11.90 -8.85
CA GLN A 183 2.57 13.02 -9.79
C GLN A 183 1.18 13.58 -10.15
N PRO A 184 1.06 14.87 -10.53
CA PRO A 184 -0.22 15.47 -10.92
C PRO A 184 -0.98 14.67 -11.99
N THR A 185 -0.25 14.00 -12.89
CA THR A 185 -0.80 13.20 -14.00
C THR A 185 -1.24 11.80 -13.60
N LEU A 186 -0.87 11.33 -12.40
CA LEU A 186 -1.11 9.97 -11.89
C LEU A 186 -0.73 8.89 -12.89
N GLU A 187 0.37 9.09 -13.62
CA GLU A 187 0.76 8.23 -14.71
C GLU A 187 0.90 6.76 -14.28
N GLY A 188 1.48 6.52 -13.09
CA GLY A 188 1.62 5.19 -12.51
C GLY A 188 0.27 4.51 -12.27
N VAL A 189 -0.72 5.26 -11.78
CA VAL A 189 -2.08 4.77 -11.52
C VAL A 189 -2.77 4.40 -12.83
N HIS A 190 -2.74 5.28 -13.83
CA HIS A 190 -3.35 4.99 -15.14
C HIS A 190 -2.65 3.83 -15.86
N ARG A 191 -1.33 3.68 -15.73
CA ARG A 191 -0.60 2.51 -16.23
C ARG A 191 -1.06 1.23 -15.51
N GLY A 192 -1.22 1.26 -14.19
CA GLY A 192 -1.74 0.14 -13.40
C GLY A 192 -3.17 -0.27 -13.81
N LEU A 193 -4.06 0.68 -14.07
CA LEU A 193 -5.43 0.43 -14.52
C LEU A 193 -5.48 -0.20 -15.91
N LYS A 194 -4.66 0.30 -16.85
CA LYS A 194 -4.53 -0.30 -18.19
C LYS A 194 -3.97 -1.73 -18.10
N LEU A 195 -3.03 -1.97 -17.20
CA LEU A 195 -2.49 -3.31 -16.96
C LEU A 195 -3.56 -4.23 -16.38
N LEU A 196 -4.37 -3.75 -15.43
CA LEU A 196 -5.49 -4.50 -14.87
C LEU A 196 -6.45 -4.99 -15.95
N ASP A 197 -6.88 -4.09 -16.84
CA ASP A 197 -7.76 -4.44 -17.96
C ASP A 197 -7.16 -5.51 -18.88
N ARG A 198 -5.86 -5.41 -19.19
CA ARG A 198 -5.15 -6.39 -20.02
C ARG A 198 -5.06 -7.74 -19.33
N CYS A 199 -4.70 -7.77 -18.05
CA CYS A 199 -4.61 -8.98 -17.25
C CYS A 199 -5.97 -9.65 -17.09
N LEU A 200 -7.03 -8.88 -16.79
CA LEU A 200 -8.39 -9.40 -16.66
C LEU A 200 -8.87 -10.03 -17.96
N LYS A 201 -8.62 -9.40 -19.11
CA LYS A 201 -8.95 -9.96 -20.43
C LYS A 201 -8.29 -11.32 -20.70
N ILE A 202 -7.11 -11.56 -20.13
CA ILE A 202 -6.39 -12.83 -20.25
C ILE A 202 -6.93 -13.86 -19.26
N VAL A 203 -7.13 -13.46 -18.00
CA VAL A 203 -7.50 -14.35 -16.90
C VAL A 203 -8.97 -14.78 -16.99
N ASP A 204 -9.87 -13.86 -17.32
CA ASP A 204 -11.31 -14.11 -17.45
C ASP A 204 -11.90 -13.25 -18.59
N PRO A 205 -11.81 -13.73 -19.85
CA PRO A 205 -12.28 -12.97 -21.01
C PRO A 205 -13.79 -12.72 -20.98
N ASP A 206 -14.57 -13.62 -20.38
CA ASP A 206 -16.03 -13.51 -20.29
C ASP A 206 -16.42 -12.38 -19.32
N LEU A 207 -15.80 -12.35 -18.13
CA LEU A 207 -16.00 -11.26 -17.17
C LEU A 207 -15.55 -9.92 -17.74
N PHE A 208 -14.39 -9.89 -18.42
CA PHE A 208 -13.93 -8.68 -19.10
C PHE A 208 -14.94 -8.20 -20.15
N ALA A 209 -15.41 -9.09 -21.04
CA ALA A 209 -16.38 -8.76 -22.07
C ALA A 209 -17.70 -8.28 -21.46
N HIS A 210 -18.15 -8.90 -20.37
CA HIS A 210 -19.34 -8.51 -19.64
C HIS A 210 -19.22 -7.09 -19.06
N LEU A 211 -18.14 -6.77 -18.36
CA LEU A 211 -17.88 -5.41 -17.84
C LEU A 211 -17.80 -4.38 -18.98
N ARG A 212 -17.18 -4.75 -20.10
CA ARG A 212 -17.10 -3.88 -21.29
C ARG A 212 -18.44 -3.64 -21.96
N SER A 213 -19.29 -4.65 -22.06
CA SER A 213 -20.67 -4.50 -22.57
C SER A 213 -21.48 -3.48 -21.75
N LYS A 214 -21.13 -3.31 -20.47
CA LYS A 214 -21.72 -2.32 -19.55
C LYS A 214 -20.97 -0.99 -19.49
N ASN A 215 -19.98 -0.76 -20.36
CA ASN A 215 -19.11 0.42 -20.35
C ASN A 215 -18.44 0.64 -18.98
N LEU A 216 -17.93 -0.44 -18.36
CA LEU A 216 -17.15 -0.40 -17.14
C LEU A 216 -15.69 -0.76 -17.47
N SER A 217 -14.82 0.24 -17.58
CA SER A 217 -13.37 0.05 -17.61
C SER A 217 -12.81 -0.05 -16.19
N ALA A 218 -11.61 -0.61 -16.04
CA ALA A 218 -10.88 -0.61 -14.76
C ALA A 218 -10.81 0.79 -14.13
N GLU A 219 -10.67 1.84 -14.95
CA GLU A 219 -10.63 3.24 -14.50
C GLU A 219 -11.90 3.69 -13.76
N ILE A 220 -13.03 3.03 -13.95
CA ILE A 220 -14.29 3.37 -13.26
C ILE A 220 -14.39 2.68 -11.91
N TYR A 221 -14.07 1.38 -11.84
CA TYR A 221 -14.32 0.58 -10.63
C TYR A 221 -13.07 0.35 -9.78
N ALA A 222 -11.88 0.29 -10.37
CA ALA A 222 -10.64 -0.07 -9.68
C ALA A 222 -9.73 1.14 -9.39
N PHE A 223 -10.08 2.35 -9.84
CA PHE A 223 -9.22 3.53 -9.67
C PHE A 223 -8.82 3.76 -8.20
N PRO A 224 -9.75 3.75 -7.22
CA PRO A 224 -9.38 3.95 -5.83
C PRO A 224 -8.46 2.84 -5.27
N SER A 225 -8.73 1.58 -5.62
CA SER A 225 -7.94 0.41 -5.20
C SER A 225 -6.52 0.42 -5.77
N ILE A 226 -6.36 0.90 -7.01
CA ILE A 226 -5.04 1.06 -7.63
C ILE A 226 -4.33 2.28 -7.07
N LEU A 227 -4.99 3.44 -6.99
CA LEU A 227 -4.40 4.69 -6.48
C LEU A 227 -3.84 4.52 -5.07
N THR A 228 -4.59 3.86 -4.20
CA THR A 228 -4.24 3.75 -2.77
C THR A 228 -3.66 2.39 -2.39
N LEU A 229 -3.37 1.53 -3.36
CA LEU A 229 -2.85 0.18 -3.12
C LEU A 229 -3.71 -0.60 -2.11
N CYS A 230 -5.03 -0.49 -2.26
CA CYS A 230 -6.03 -1.08 -1.37
C CYS A 230 -5.93 -0.68 0.11
N ALA A 231 -5.22 0.39 0.48
CA ALA A 231 -5.02 0.77 1.88
C ALA A 231 -6.32 1.14 2.65
N CYS A 232 -7.40 1.42 1.93
CA CYS A 232 -8.73 1.63 2.51
C CYS A 232 -9.59 0.36 2.65
N THR A 233 -9.18 -0.79 2.13
CA THR A 233 -10.06 -1.97 2.01
C THR A 233 -10.14 -2.72 3.34
N PRO A 234 -11.22 -2.58 4.13
CA PRO A 234 -11.26 -3.21 5.45
C PRO A 234 -11.27 -4.74 5.35
N PRO A 235 -10.81 -5.44 6.41
CA PRO A 235 -10.32 -4.91 7.68
C PRO A 235 -8.81 -4.54 7.64
N LEU A 236 -8.40 -3.59 8.49
CA LEU A 236 -7.03 -3.02 8.46
C LEU A 236 -5.93 -4.07 8.68
N ASP A 237 -6.14 -5.08 9.50
CA ASP A 237 -5.19 -6.18 9.72
C ASP A 237 -4.90 -6.99 8.44
N GLN A 238 -5.89 -7.12 7.55
CA GLN A 238 -5.70 -7.75 6.23
C GLN A 238 -5.00 -6.82 5.25
N VAL A 239 -5.28 -5.50 5.32
CA VAL A 239 -4.54 -4.50 4.55
C VAL A 239 -3.05 -4.56 4.88
N LEU A 240 -2.68 -4.67 6.15
CA LEU A 240 -1.27 -4.74 6.54
C LEU A 240 -0.57 -5.98 5.98
N GLN A 241 -1.24 -7.14 5.99
CA GLN A 241 -0.70 -8.35 5.36
C GLN A 241 -0.52 -8.21 3.84
N LEU A 242 -1.45 -7.53 3.16
CA LEU A 242 -1.30 -7.19 1.76
C LEU A 242 -0.11 -6.25 1.55
N TRP A 243 0.05 -5.24 2.39
CA TRP A 243 1.14 -4.27 2.31
C TRP A 243 2.51 -4.91 2.58
N ASP A 244 2.62 -5.87 3.50
CA ASP A 244 3.82 -6.68 3.69
C ASP A 244 4.22 -7.40 2.38
N PHE A 245 3.24 -7.99 1.68
CA PHE A 245 3.45 -8.62 0.39
C PHE A 245 3.87 -7.61 -0.69
N LEU A 246 3.20 -6.47 -0.79
CA LEU A 246 3.51 -5.43 -1.80
C LEU A 246 4.88 -4.81 -1.57
N LEU A 247 5.29 -4.60 -0.32
CA LEU A 247 6.63 -4.07 0.01
C LEU A 247 7.72 -5.12 -0.26
N ALA A 248 7.44 -6.41 -0.05
CA ALA A 248 8.41 -7.48 -0.28
C ALA A 248 8.61 -7.83 -1.77
N PHE A 249 7.55 -7.80 -2.58
CA PHE A 249 7.58 -8.27 -3.97
C PHE A 249 7.33 -7.18 -5.02
N GLY A 250 6.90 -6.00 -4.60
CA GLY A 250 6.67 -4.84 -5.45
C GLY A 250 5.20 -4.45 -5.56
N VAL A 251 4.96 -3.14 -5.51
CA VAL A 251 3.63 -2.52 -5.50
C VAL A 251 2.81 -2.80 -6.77
N HIS A 252 3.48 -3.10 -7.89
CA HIS A 252 2.85 -3.42 -9.16
C HIS A 252 1.97 -4.69 -9.07
N LEU A 253 2.25 -5.60 -8.13
CA LEU A 253 1.45 -6.80 -7.88
C LEU A 253 0.06 -6.50 -7.31
N ASN A 254 -0.19 -5.28 -6.82
CA ASN A 254 -1.53 -4.86 -6.41
C ASN A 254 -2.57 -5.04 -7.53
N VAL A 255 -2.15 -4.94 -8.80
CA VAL A 255 -3.04 -5.23 -9.95
C VAL A 255 -3.62 -6.63 -9.87
N LEU A 256 -2.82 -7.63 -9.50
CA LEU A 256 -3.27 -9.02 -9.37
C LEU A 256 -4.18 -9.18 -8.15
N CYS A 257 -3.89 -8.48 -7.05
CA CYS A 257 -4.74 -8.48 -5.86
C CYS A 257 -6.14 -7.94 -6.16
N VAL A 258 -6.24 -6.84 -6.93
CA VAL A 258 -7.54 -6.28 -7.34
C VAL A 258 -8.27 -7.24 -8.29
N ILE A 259 -7.57 -7.90 -9.22
CA ILE A 259 -8.19 -8.92 -10.08
C ILE A 259 -8.70 -10.09 -9.25
N ALA A 260 -7.93 -10.58 -8.28
CA ALA A 260 -8.34 -11.66 -7.40
C ALA A 260 -9.61 -11.29 -6.62
N GLN A 261 -9.67 -10.08 -6.07
CA GLN A 261 -10.89 -9.57 -5.41
C GLN A 261 -12.09 -9.54 -6.36
N LEU A 262 -11.89 -9.08 -7.60
CA LEU A 262 -12.94 -9.04 -8.61
C LEU A 262 -13.44 -10.44 -8.98
N LEU A 263 -12.55 -11.43 -9.08
CA LEU A 263 -12.91 -12.82 -9.37
C LEU A 263 -13.68 -13.47 -8.22
N LEU A 264 -13.39 -13.11 -6.97
CA LEU A 264 -14.12 -13.61 -5.81
C LEU A 264 -15.59 -13.15 -5.80
N MET A 265 -15.88 -12.01 -6.42
CA MET A 265 -17.25 -11.51 -6.61
C MET A 265 -17.78 -11.71 -8.03
N ARG A 266 -17.12 -12.55 -8.84
CA ARG A 266 -17.46 -12.75 -10.25
C ARG A 266 -18.94 -13.04 -10.47
N GLU A 267 -19.51 -14.00 -9.75
CA GLU A 267 -20.91 -14.40 -9.95
C GLU A 267 -21.89 -13.26 -9.62
N GLU A 268 -21.62 -12.50 -8.56
CA GLU A 268 -22.38 -11.28 -8.23
C GLU A 268 -22.26 -10.25 -9.36
N VAL A 269 -21.06 -10.07 -9.91
CA VAL A 269 -20.80 -9.10 -10.99
C VAL A 269 -21.50 -9.47 -12.29
N MET A 270 -21.46 -10.76 -12.65
CA MET A 270 -22.05 -11.31 -13.87
C MET A 270 -23.58 -11.23 -13.87
N THR A 271 -24.21 -11.30 -12.70
CA THR A 271 -25.67 -11.26 -12.53
C THR A 271 -26.21 -9.85 -12.28
N SER A 272 -25.39 -8.94 -11.76
CA SER A 272 -25.79 -7.56 -11.43
C SER A 272 -26.21 -6.75 -12.67
N SER A 273 -27.00 -5.69 -12.51
CA SER A 273 -27.21 -4.70 -13.59
C SER A 273 -26.04 -3.71 -13.68
N ARG A 274 -25.99 -2.85 -14.72
CA ARG A 274 -24.98 -1.77 -14.80
C ARG A 274 -25.09 -0.80 -13.61
N TYR A 275 -26.30 -0.51 -13.15
CA TYR A 275 -26.53 0.41 -12.04
C TYR A 275 -26.00 -0.20 -10.75
N ASP A 276 -26.28 -1.47 -10.49
CA ASP A 276 -25.85 -2.16 -9.27
C ASP A 276 -24.32 -2.22 -9.16
N LEU A 277 -23.60 -2.39 -10.27
CA LEU A 277 -22.13 -2.43 -10.27
C LEU A 277 -21.48 -1.10 -9.90
N ARG A 278 -22.05 0.03 -10.33
CA ARG A 278 -21.51 1.37 -9.98
C ARG A 278 -21.71 1.70 -8.51
N PHE A 279 -22.74 1.16 -7.89
CA PHE A 279 -23.05 1.38 -6.48
C PHE A 279 -22.66 0.19 -5.60
N ASN A 280 -22.08 -0.87 -6.17
CA ASN A 280 -21.67 -2.05 -5.41
C ASN A 280 -20.54 -1.62 -4.48
N PRO A 281 -20.80 -1.58 -3.16
CA PRO A 281 -19.81 -1.09 -2.22
C PRO A 281 -18.56 -1.98 -2.21
N ARG A 282 -18.64 -3.26 -2.59
CA ARG A 282 -17.44 -4.10 -2.66
C ARG A 282 -16.55 -3.79 -3.87
N LEU A 283 -17.13 -3.26 -4.95
CA LEU A 283 -16.37 -2.77 -6.11
C LEU A 283 -15.89 -1.33 -5.92
N THR A 284 -16.65 -0.49 -5.21
CA THR A 284 -16.39 0.96 -5.11
C THR A 284 -15.97 1.47 -3.73
N ARG A 285 -15.98 0.66 -2.65
CA ARG A 285 -15.51 1.07 -1.30
C ARG A 285 -13.98 1.12 -1.14
N SER A 286 -13.19 1.05 -2.21
CA SER A 286 -11.74 1.17 -2.07
C SER A 286 -11.26 2.61 -1.87
N CYS A 287 -11.93 3.38 -1.00
CA CYS A 287 -11.97 4.85 -0.86
C CYS A 287 -13.00 5.52 -1.81
#